data_AF-A0A3C0L896-F1
#
_entry.id   AF-A0A3C0L896-F1
#
_cell.length_a   1.000
_cell.length_b   1.000
_cell.length_c   1.000
_cell.angle_alpha   90.00
_cell.angle_beta   90.00
_cell.angle_gamma   90.00
#
_symmetry.space_group_name_H-M   'P 1'
#
loop_
_entity.id
_entity.type
_entity.pdbx_description
1 polymer ?
#
loop_
_entity_poly.entity_id
_entity_poly.type
_entity_poly.pdbx_seq_one_letter_code
_entity_poly.pdbx_strand_id
1 'polypeptide(L)'
;MKIQPDEIVNNSDNYTGAIQPIGIMFFSDEMVYPLKISTLSAPSWGTEVLIYAFSDERVTFPGATEEYNAIITPDQLKEYPILQGLIDETFTLTKLRKNFSAEEMNEDLILVPVPKYIALGSIIDLNCPVGQFILIAGIFIFLLKTKKRNT
;
A
#
# COMPACT_ATOMS: atom_id res chain seq x y z
N MET A 1 -5.40 6.48 -21.61
CA MET A 1 -4.69 7.37 -20.66
C MET A 1 -4.96 8.80 -21.07
N LYS A 2 -5.56 9.61 -20.20
CA LYS A 2 -5.78 11.03 -20.43
C LYS A 2 -5.02 11.78 -19.35
N ILE A 3 -3.93 12.45 -19.71
CA ILE A 3 -3.20 13.33 -18.79
C ILE A 3 -4.03 14.62 -18.76
N GLN A 4 -4.68 14.92 -17.65
CA GLN A 4 -5.41 16.17 -17.50
C GLN A 4 -4.40 17.29 -17.26
N PRO A 5 -4.36 18.35 -18.09
CA PRO A 5 -3.40 19.44 -17.91
C PRO A 5 -3.87 20.52 -16.92
N ASP A 6 -5.11 20.50 -16.43
CA ASP A 6 -5.75 21.76 -16.04
C ASP A 6 -5.89 22.03 -14.53
N GLU A 7 -5.61 23.31 -14.24
CA GLU A 7 -5.73 24.11 -13.02
C GLU A 7 -4.71 23.89 -11.89
N ILE A 8 -3.59 24.60 -12.07
CA ILE A 8 -2.63 24.98 -11.04
C ILE A 8 -3.37 25.79 -9.96
N VAL A 9 -3.85 25.11 -8.93
CA VAL A 9 -4.20 25.75 -7.67
C VAL A 9 -2.88 26.11 -6.98
N ASN A 10 -2.42 27.33 -7.22
CA ASN A 10 -1.31 27.97 -6.51
C ASN A 10 -1.69 28.19 -5.03
N ASN A 11 -1.81 27.14 -4.24
CA ASN A 11 -1.95 27.23 -2.78
C ASN A 11 -1.18 26.10 -2.11
N SER A 12 0.12 26.31 -1.90
CA SER A 12 0.72 26.17 -0.58
C SER A 12 2.21 26.52 -0.63
N ASP A 13 2.62 27.40 0.27
CA ASP A 13 4.01 27.79 0.55
C ASP A 13 4.87 26.64 1.13
N ASN A 14 4.52 25.37 0.87
CA ASN A 14 5.13 24.20 1.50
C ASN A 14 5.98 23.33 0.55
N TYR A 15 6.13 23.71 -0.72
CA TYR A 15 6.96 22.98 -1.68
C TYR A 15 8.09 23.86 -2.20
N THR A 16 9.17 23.96 -1.41
CA THR A 16 10.44 24.63 -1.78
C THR A 16 11.32 23.77 -2.71
N GLY A 17 10.73 22.92 -3.53
CA GLY A 17 11.42 22.03 -4.46
C GLY A 17 10.78 22.02 -5.85
N ALA A 18 11.60 21.83 -6.89
CA ALA A 18 11.21 21.78 -8.31
C ALA A 18 10.38 20.54 -8.70
N ILE A 19 9.62 19.95 -7.77
CA ILE A 19 8.82 18.76 -8.01
C ILE A 19 7.42 19.21 -8.40
N GLN A 20 7.12 19.14 -9.69
CA GLN A 20 5.77 19.34 -10.21
C GLN A 20 4.97 18.04 -10.02
N PRO A 21 3.89 18.02 -9.22
CA PRO A 21 3.07 16.83 -9.06
C PRO A 21 2.38 16.50 -10.38
N ILE A 22 2.40 15.23 -10.77
CA ILE A 22 1.71 14.73 -11.97
C ILE A 22 0.56 13.82 -11.50
N GLY A 23 -0.67 14.19 -11.85
CA GLY A 23 -1.84 13.34 -11.68
C GLY A 23 -2.02 12.41 -12.89
N ILE A 24 -2.08 11.11 -12.66
CA ILE A 24 -2.38 10.11 -13.70
C ILE A 24 -3.67 9.40 -13.30
N MET A 25 -4.65 9.39 -14.19
CA MET A 25 -5.93 8.71 -14.00
C MET A 25 -6.22 7.77 -15.17
N PHE A 26 -6.65 6.56 -14.85
CA PHE A 26 -7.03 5.53 -15.80
C PHE A 26 -8.09 4.62 -15.19
N PHE A 27 -8.84 3.94 -16.05
CA PHE A 27 -9.81 2.93 -15.62
C PHE A 27 -9.12 1.58 -15.52
N SER A 28 -9.39 0.87 -14.43
CA SER A 28 -8.89 -0.47 -14.15
C SER A 28 -9.88 -1.16 -13.22
N ASP A 29 -10.05 -2.47 -13.41
CA ASP A 29 -10.83 -3.31 -12.49
C ASP A 29 -10.04 -3.60 -11.19
N GLU A 30 -8.73 -3.34 -11.20
CA GLU A 30 -7.81 -3.53 -10.08
C GLU A 30 -7.13 -2.21 -9.70
N MET A 31 -6.72 -2.05 -8.44
CA MET A 31 -5.91 -0.92 -8.00
C MET A 31 -4.45 -1.13 -8.44
N VAL A 32 -4.01 -0.39 -9.45
CA VAL A 32 -2.69 -0.58 -10.08
C VAL A 32 -1.80 0.64 -9.88
N TYR A 33 -0.54 0.42 -9.51
CA TYR A 33 0.54 1.41 -9.61
C TYR A 33 1.43 1.07 -10.80
N PRO A 34 1.60 1.98 -11.78
CA PRO A 34 2.25 1.70 -13.06
C PRO A 34 3.79 1.64 -12.94
N LEU A 35 4.30 0.67 -12.20
CA LEU A 35 5.74 0.51 -11.91
C LEU A 35 6.58 0.31 -13.17
N LYS A 36 6.05 -0.35 -14.20
CA LYS A 36 6.78 -0.66 -15.44
C LYS A 36 7.37 0.57 -16.11
N ILE A 37 6.68 1.71 -16.04
CA ILE A 37 7.15 2.94 -16.68
C ILE A 37 8.40 3.50 -16.00
N SER A 38 8.53 3.27 -14.68
CA SER A 38 9.63 3.78 -13.87
C SER A 38 10.96 3.09 -14.20
N THR A 39 10.92 1.90 -14.82
CA THR A 39 12.11 1.14 -15.24
C THR A 39 13.00 1.92 -16.22
N LEU A 40 12.41 2.81 -17.02
CA LEU A 40 13.15 3.65 -17.98
C LEU A 40 14.15 4.61 -17.31
N SER A 41 13.92 4.92 -16.04
CA SER A 41 14.74 5.84 -15.24
C SER A 41 15.36 5.16 -14.02
N ALA A 42 15.20 3.84 -13.87
CA ALA A 42 15.70 3.12 -12.71
C ALA A 42 17.23 3.11 -12.71
N PRO A 43 17.88 3.58 -11.64
CA PRO A 43 19.33 3.51 -11.55
C PRO A 43 19.77 2.07 -11.28
N SER A 44 21.05 1.77 -11.53
CA SER A 44 21.60 0.42 -11.40
C SER A 44 21.54 -0.16 -9.98
N TRP A 45 21.33 0.69 -8.96
CA TRP A 45 21.20 0.29 -7.56
C TRP A 45 19.75 0.08 -7.11
N GLY A 46 18.79 0.19 -8.04
CA GLY A 46 17.37 -0.01 -7.78
C GLY A 46 16.61 1.28 -7.50
N THR A 47 15.29 1.17 -7.44
CA THR A 47 14.36 2.27 -7.17
C THR A 47 13.60 2.00 -5.89
N GLU A 48 13.59 2.98 -4.99
CA GLU A 48 12.71 2.95 -3.83
C GLU A 48 11.30 3.39 -4.24
N VAL A 49 10.32 2.55 -3.95
CA VAL A 49 8.91 2.82 -4.20
C VAL A 49 8.21 3.01 -2.87
N LEU A 50 7.62 4.20 -2.69
CA LEU A 50 6.81 4.56 -1.54
C LEU A 50 5.39 4.88 -2.00
N ILE A 51 4.42 4.10 -1.54
CA ILE A 51 3.02 4.22 -1.94
C ILE A 51 2.16 4.59 -0.73
N TYR A 52 1.37 5.66 -0.89
CA TYR A 52 0.28 6.02 0.00
C TYR A 52 -1.03 5.70 -0.70
N ALA A 53 -1.80 4.77 -0.16
CA ALA A 53 -3.06 4.33 -0.73
C ALA A 53 -4.23 4.69 0.21
N PHE A 54 -5.18 5.45 -0.31
CA PHE A 54 -6.50 5.63 0.30
C PHE A 54 -7.47 4.64 -0.35
N SER A 55 -8.08 3.79 0.46
CA SER A 55 -9.02 2.74 0.01
C SER A 55 -9.98 2.34 1.13
N ASP A 56 -11.09 1.69 0.77
CA ASP A 56 -12.08 1.21 1.76
C ASP A 56 -11.46 0.26 2.80
N GLU A 57 -10.50 -0.54 2.36
CA GLU A 57 -9.79 -1.51 3.19
C GLU A 57 -8.28 -1.28 3.12
N ARG A 58 -7.56 -1.78 4.13
CA ARG A 58 -6.10 -1.85 4.14
C ARG A 58 -5.61 -2.64 2.93
N VAL A 59 -4.58 -2.18 2.23
CA VAL A 59 -4.05 -2.84 1.02
C VAL A 59 -2.59 -3.25 1.19
N THR A 60 -2.12 -4.20 0.37
CA THR A 60 -0.70 -4.59 0.32
C THR A 60 -0.33 -5.04 -1.10
N PHE A 61 0.95 -5.29 -1.34
CA PHE A 61 1.45 -5.98 -2.54
C PHE A 61 2.62 -6.91 -2.16
N PRO A 62 2.98 -7.88 -3.01
CA PRO A 62 4.03 -8.85 -2.69
C PRO A 62 5.37 -8.19 -2.34
N GLY A 63 5.89 -8.52 -1.15
CA GLY A 63 7.18 -7.99 -0.65
C GLY A 63 7.12 -6.54 -0.14
N ALA A 64 5.93 -5.95 -0.03
CA ALA A 64 5.77 -4.64 0.60
C ALA A 64 6.03 -4.73 2.10
N THR A 65 6.82 -3.79 2.61
CA THR A 65 6.82 -3.46 4.04
C THR A 65 5.76 -2.42 4.29
N GLU A 66 4.81 -2.73 5.16
CA GLU A 66 3.87 -1.73 5.66
C GLU A 66 4.50 -0.90 6.76
N GLU A 67 4.56 0.41 6.55
CA GLU A 67 5.08 1.35 7.54
C GLU A 67 3.96 2.03 8.34
N TYR A 68 2.74 2.08 7.80
CA TYR A 68 1.60 2.73 8.46
C TYR A 68 0.27 2.18 7.93
N ASN A 69 -0.70 2.04 8.84
CA ASN A 69 -2.10 1.88 8.50
C ASN A 69 -2.96 2.63 9.53
N ALA A 70 -3.96 3.37 9.08
CA ALA A 70 -4.97 3.97 9.94
C ALA A 70 -6.25 4.31 9.17
N ILE A 71 -7.35 4.41 9.90
CA ILE A 71 -8.59 4.97 9.38
C ILE A 71 -8.46 6.50 9.42
N ILE A 72 -8.68 7.14 8.28
CA ILE A 72 -8.64 8.59 8.09
C ILE A 72 -10.06 9.08 7.82
N THR A 73 -10.49 10.04 8.63
CA THR A 73 -11.78 10.72 8.47
C THR A 73 -11.59 12.07 7.78
N PRO A 74 -12.60 12.60 7.07
CA PRO A 74 -12.51 13.91 6.41
C PRO A 74 -12.13 15.05 7.37
N ASP A 75 -12.54 14.97 8.63
CA ASP A 75 -12.21 15.95 9.66
C ASP A 75 -10.70 16.03 9.95
N GLN A 76 -9.97 14.93 9.83
CA GLN A 76 -8.51 14.89 10.01
C GLN A 76 -7.75 15.50 8.83
N LEU A 77 -8.42 15.70 7.68
CA LEU A 77 -7.84 16.27 6.48
C LEU A 77 -8.04 17.79 6.36
N LYS A 78 -8.65 18.43 7.37
CA LYS A 78 -8.89 19.89 7.39
C LYS A 78 -7.65 20.75 7.22
N GLU A 79 -6.50 20.25 7.66
CA GLU A 79 -5.23 20.95 7.53
C GLU A 79 -4.54 20.71 6.17
N TYR A 80 -5.14 19.89 5.29
CA TYR A 80 -4.59 19.50 3.99
C TYR A 80 -5.61 19.80 2.86
N PRO A 81 -5.72 21.07 2.41
CA PRO A 81 -6.74 21.48 1.44
C PRO A 81 -6.78 20.67 0.14
N ILE A 82 -5.60 20.25 -0.34
CA ILE A 82 -5.47 19.44 -1.56
C ILE A 82 -6.14 18.06 -1.38
N LEU A 83 -6.06 17.48 -0.18
CA LEU A 83 -6.63 16.17 0.11
C LEU A 83 -8.14 16.23 0.32
N GLN A 84 -8.68 17.34 0.84
CA GLN A 84 -10.13 17.50 1.02
C GLN A 84 -10.91 17.47 -0.31
N GLY A 85 -10.32 17.99 -1.39
CA GLY A 85 -10.93 17.93 -2.72
C GLY A 85 -10.93 16.53 -3.34
N LEU A 86 -10.16 15.60 -2.78
CA LEU A 86 -9.98 14.24 -3.29
C LEU A 86 -10.61 13.18 -2.38
N ILE A 87 -10.78 13.48 -1.09
CA ILE A 87 -11.24 12.57 -0.05
C ILE A 87 -12.35 13.26 0.75
N ASP A 88 -13.59 12.89 0.46
CA ASP A 88 -14.80 13.40 1.12
C ASP A 88 -15.45 12.39 2.07
N GLU A 89 -14.98 11.15 2.09
CA GLU A 89 -15.44 10.08 2.96
C GLU A 89 -14.31 9.46 3.82
N THR A 90 -14.68 8.48 4.66
CA THR A 90 -13.73 7.81 5.55
C THR A 90 -13.05 6.65 4.83
N PHE A 91 -11.72 6.66 4.76
CA PHE A 91 -10.92 5.61 4.13
C PHE A 91 -9.86 5.05 5.07
N THR A 92 -9.31 3.90 4.70
CA THR A 92 -8.06 3.40 5.25
C THR A 92 -6.89 3.98 4.46
N LEU A 93 -5.99 4.68 5.15
CA LEU A 93 -4.69 5.07 4.59
C LEU A 93 -3.66 3.99 4.90
N THR A 94 -3.05 3.44 3.86
CA THR A 94 -1.91 2.51 3.98
C THR A 94 -0.66 3.13 3.39
N LYS A 95 0.47 3.04 4.11
CA LYS A 95 1.81 3.41 3.62
C LYS A 95 2.64 2.15 3.41
N LEU A 96 3.06 1.92 2.18
CA LEU A 96 3.83 0.75 1.75
C LEU A 96 5.18 1.17 1.18
N ARG A 97 6.22 0.41 1.48
CA ARG A 97 7.58 0.64 0.97
C ARG A 97 8.21 -0.65 0.47
N LYS A 98 8.87 -0.59 -0.69
CA LYS A 98 9.74 -1.65 -1.20
C LYS A 98 10.82 -1.03 -2.08
N ASN A 99 12.03 -1.60 -2.02
CA ASN A 99 13.08 -1.35 -3.00
C ASN A 99 12.95 -2.39 -4.13
N PHE A 100 13.00 -1.92 -5.37
CA PHE A 100 12.93 -2.75 -6.57
C PHE A 100 14.24 -2.66 -7.35
N SER A 101 14.75 -3.80 -7.81
CA SER A 101 15.76 -3.80 -8.88
C SER A 101 15.10 -3.50 -10.23
N ALA A 102 15.89 -3.11 -11.23
CA ALA A 102 15.35 -2.84 -12.56
C ALA A 102 14.69 -4.10 -13.18
N GLU A 103 15.19 -5.29 -12.84
CA GLU A 103 14.65 -6.57 -13.29
C GLU A 103 13.28 -6.90 -12.66
N GLU A 104 13.04 -6.46 -11.41
CA GLU A 104 11.75 -6.66 -10.73
C GLU A 104 10.65 -5.71 -11.24
N MET A 105 11.02 -4.62 -11.91
CA MET A 105 10.09 -3.60 -12.43
C MET A 105 9.49 -3.99 -13.80
N ASN A 106 9.55 -5.27 -14.16
CA ASN A 106 8.98 -5.77 -15.41
C ASN A 106 7.45 -5.88 -15.40
N GLU A 107 6.83 -5.86 -14.20
CA GLU A 107 5.38 -5.92 -13.98
C GLU A 107 4.86 -4.69 -13.19
N ASP A 108 3.59 -4.33 -13.40
CA ASP A 108 2.95 -3.25 -12.64
C ASP A 108 2.52 -3.79 -11.27
N LEU A 109 2.45 -2.92 -10.26
CA LEU A 109 2.05 -3.35 -8.92
C LEU A 109 0.54 -3.36 -8.80
N ILE A 110 -0.01 -4.51 -8.47
CA ILE A 110 -1.41 -4.68 -8.12
C ILE A 110 -1.53 -4.62 -6.60
N LEU A 111 -2.25 -3.61 -6.11
CA LEU A 111 -2.56 -3.47 -4.70
C LEU A 111 -3.81 -4.29 -4.39
N VAL A 112 -3.68 -5.20 -3.43
CA VAL A 112 -4.75 -6.11 -3.03
C VAL A 112 -5.23 -5.81 -1.61
N PRO A 113 -6.54 -5.87 -1.32
CA PRO A 113 -7.04 -5.75 0.04
C PRO A 113 -6.49 -6.84 0.96
N VAL A 114 -6.09 -6.45 2.17
CA VAL A 114 -5.71 -7.37 3.24
C VAL A 114 -7.00 -7.80 3.95
N PRO A 115 -7.35 -9.09 3.98
CA PRO A 115 -8.55 -9.54 4.66
C PRO A 115 -8.52 -9.14 6.14
N LYS A 116 -9.63 -8.59 6.65
CA LYS A 116 -9.81 -8.05 8.02
C LYS A 116 -9.42 -9.01 9.16
N TYR A 117 -9.17 -10.28 8.88
CA TYR A 117 -8.86 -11.33 9.86
C TYR A 117 -7.45 -11.93 9.73
N ILE A 118 -6.59 -11.41 8.84
CA ILE A 118 -5.18 -11.82 8.76
C ILE A 118 -4.32 -10.81 9.52
N ALA A 119 -4.41 -10.87 10.84
CA ALA A 119 -3.32 -10.45 11.72
C ALA A 119 -2.43 -11.69 11.93
N LEU A 120 -1.70 -12.12 10.91
CA LEU A 120 -0.74 -13.21 11.05
C LEU A 120 0.38 -13.10 10.02
N GLY A 121 1.58 -12.90 10.54
CA GLY A 121 2.80 -13.09 9.79
C GLY A 121 3.40 -11.80 9.27
N SER A 122 3.83 -10.93 10.18
CA SER A 122 5.23 -10.54 10.10
C SER A 122 6.05 -11.82 9.94
N ILE A 123 6.37 -12.18 8.69
CA ILE A 123 7.48 -13.09 8.44
C ILE A 123 8.69 -12.23 8.77
N ILE A 124 9.08 -12.33 10.03
CA ILE A 124 10.31 -11.81 10.58
C ILE A 124 11.41 -12.43 9.72
N ASP A 125 12.08 -11.62 8.91
CA ASP A 125 13.34 -12.00 8.28
C ASP A 125 14.39 -12.11 9.39
N LEU A 126 14.42 -13.27 10.05
CA LEU A 126 15.54 -13.68 10.87
C LEU A 126 16.65 -14.07 9.91
N ASN A 127 17.45 -13.08 9.51
CA ASN A 127 18.75 -13.28 8.90
C ASN A 127 19.66 -14.03 9.89
N CYS A 128 19.43 -15.32 10.05
CA CYS A 128 20.13 -16.24 10.93
C CYS A 128 21.05 -17.10 10.07
N PRO A 129 22.38 -16.96 10.19
CA PRO A 129 23.34 -17.67 9.36
C PRO A 129 23.60 -19.11 9.85
N VAL A 130 22.56 -19.84 10.28
CA VAL A 130 22.69 -21.24 10.70
C VAL A 130 21.40 -22.03 10.42
N GLY A 131 21.39 -22.82 9.34
CA GLY A 131 20.61 -24.05 9.22
C GLY A 131 19.10 -23.91 8.94
N GLN A 132 18.66 -24.44 7.80
CA GLN A 132 17.26 -24.64 7.43
C GLN A 132 16.47 -25.38 8.54
N PHE A 133 15.54 -24.69 9.19
CA PHE A 133 14.42 -25.31 9.87
C PHE A 133 13.13 -24.67 9.36
N ILE A 134 12.43 -25.38 8.48
CA ILE A 134 11.05 -25.06 8.13
C ILE A 134 10.19 -25.51 9.31
N LEU A 135 9.82 -24.57 10.18
CA LEU A 135 8.83 -24.80 11.22
C LEU A 135 7.44 -24.86 10.57
N ILE A 136 7.04 -26.04 10.10
CA ILE A 136 5.64 -26.32 9.72
C ILE A 136 4.85 -26.39 11.04
N ALA A 137 4.42 -25.25 11.56
CA ALA A 137 3.46 -25.20 12.66
C ALA A 137 2.09 -25.63 12.11
N GLY A 138 1.81 -26.93 12.24
CA GLY A 138 0.53 -27.53 11.87
C GLY A 138 -0.63 -26.83 12.58
N ILE A 139 -1.55 -26.32 11.77
CA ILE A 139 -2.84 -25.79 12.19
C ILE A 139 -3.64 -26.96 12.81
N PHE A 140 -3.64 -27.07 14.13
CA PHE A 140 -4.63 -27.86 14.87
C PHE A 140 -5.87 -26.98 15.12
N ILE A 141 -6.87 -27.06 14.24
CA ILE A 141 -8.20 -26.49 14.51
C ILE A 141 -8.92 -27.45 15.46
N PHE A 142 -8.96 -27.13 16.76
CA PHE A 142 -9.88 -27.75 17.70
C PHE A 142 -11.26 -27.05 17.60
N LEU A 143 -12.19 -27.66 16.85
CA LEU A 143 -13.61 -27.27 16.87
C LEU A 143 -14.28 -27.83 18.12
N LEU A 144 -14.27 -27.07 19.22
CA LEU A 144 -15.09 -27.36 20.40
C LEU A 144 -16.54 -26.95 20.13
N LYS A 145 -17.37 -27.92 19.72
CA LYS A 145 -18.82 -27.77 19.63
C LYS A 145 -19.42 -27.74 21.03
N THR A 146 -19.55 -26.56 21.65
CA THR A 146 -20.28 -26.40 22.90
C THR A 146 -21.78 -26.57 22.65
N LYS A 147 -22.26 -27.81 22.81
CA LYS A 147 -23.70 -28.09 22.87
C LYS A 147 -24.24 -27.48 24.17
N LYS A 148 -24.95 -26.35 24.06
CA LYS A 148 -25.77 -25.80 25.14
C LYS A 148 -26.71 -26.89 25.63
N ARG A 149 -26.56 -27.32 26.88
CA ARG A 149 -27.46 -28.26 27.52
C ARG A 149 -28.34 -27.44 28.48
N ASN A 150 -29.55 -27.12 28.03
CA ASN A 150 -30.61 -26.67 28.92
C ASN A 150 -31.13 -27.91 29.66
N THR A 151 -30.93 -27.99 30.98
CA THR A 151 -31.91 -28.39 32.00
C THR A 151 -31.25 -28.14 33.35
#